data_AF-A0A4R8JYK9-F1
#
_entry.id   AF-A0A4R8JYK9-F1
#
_cell.length_a   1.000
_cell.length_b   1.000
_cell.length_c   1.000
_cell.angle_alpha   90.00
_cell.angle_beta   90.00
_cell.angle_gamma   90.00
#
_symmetry.space_group_name_H-M   'P 1'
#
loop_
_entity.id
_entity.type
_entity.pdbx_description
1 polymer ?
#
loop_
_entity_poly.entity_id
_entity_poly.type
_entity_poly.pdbx_seq_one_letter_code
_entity_poly.pdbx_strand_id
1 'polypeptide(L)'
;MVVPKFILRFDDITPEMAWSRFDPFDELSMDQDLPLLVGIVPNCLDQTLVVEPARDAFWDTVRGWVDRGWSIAQHGYTHQYVTEHPGLLRLGSKSELAGLSYEEQFAKLQAGKTILQQQGVWQPVFMAPSHSFDEATLRALADLDFKYLTDGCGVYPYKFGALTAVPQLFATPLHFGFGVYSICLHVNTLSEAEIDRIVGFVKKNRSRFISFEEAASVRTPVPGVAMAMRFLTSTPLRAMRRLRG
;
A
#
# COMPACT_ATOMS: atom_id res chain seq x y z
N MET A 1 -17.99 4.31 -21.62
CA MET A 1 -16.55 3.99 -21.49
C MET A 1 -16.23 3.75 -20.03
N VAL A 2 -15.44 2.71 -19.71
CA VAL A 2 -14.96 2.50 -18.33
C VAL A 2 -13.90 3.55 -18.05
N VAL A 3 -14.15 4.46 -17.11
CA VAL A 3 -13.16 5.45 -16.66
C VAL A 3 -12.23 4.80 -15.63
N PRO A 4 -10.95 5.21 -15.58
CA PRO A 4 -10.03 4.66 -14.60
C PRO A 4 -10.33 5.25 -13.21
N LYS A 5 -10.20 4.40 -12.20
CA LYS A 5 -10.38 4.74 -10.79
C LYS A 5 -9.04 4.80 -10.08
N PHE A 6 -8.94 5.66 -9.08
CA PHE A 6 -7.72 5.85 -8.30
C PHE A 6 -7.94 5.58 -6.82
N ILE A 7 -6.88 5.11 -6.19
CA ILE A 7 -6.72 5.07 -4.73
C ILE A 7 -5.52 5.95 -4.41
N LEU A 8 -5.64 6.81 -3.40
CA LEU A 8 -4.50 7.55 -2.88
C LEU A 8 -3.90 6.73 -1.74
N ARG A 9 -2.67 6.24 -1.95
CA ARG A 9 -1.97 5.30 -1.08
C ARG A 9 -0.72 5.96 -0.50
N PHE A 10 -0.54 5.83 0.81
CA PHE A 10 0.67 6.24 1.51
C PHE A 10 1.33 5.04 2.16
N ASP A 11 2.62 4.87 1.90
CA ASP A 11 3.47 3.88 2.54
C ASP A 11 4.24 4.55 3.68
N ASP A 12 4.90 3.74 4.52
CA ASP A 12 5.81 4.21 5.57
C ASP A 12 5.20 5.13 6.63
N ILE A 13 3.93 4.89 7.01
CA ILE A 13 3.27 5.68 8.05
C ILE A 13 3.75 5.24 9.43
N THR A 14 4.38 6.17 10.14
CA THR A 14 5.00 5.99 11.47
C THR A 14 4.71 7.22 12.36
N PRO A 15 4.87 7.12 13.69
CA PRO A 15 4.72 8.28 14.58
C PRO A 15 5.67 9.44 14.26
N GLU A 16 6.86 9.16 13.72
CA GLU A 16 7.94 10.12 13.40
C GLU A 16 8.03 10.49 11.91
N MET A 17 7.04 10.12 11.11
CA MET A 17 7.02 10.49 9.68
C MET A 17 6.99 12.01 9.49
N ALA A 18 7.23 12.48 8.27
CA ALA A 18 7.14 13.89 7.90
C ALA A 18 5.68 14.40 7.93
N TRP A 19 5.15 14.65 9.14
CA TRP A 19 3.78 15.11 9.36
C TRP A 19 3.47 16.40 8.63
N SER A 20 4.40 17.36 8.61
CA SER A 20 4.23 18.61 7.88
C SER A 20 3.91 18.40 6.39
N ARG A 21 4.32 17.26 5.82
CA ARG A 21 4.04 16.86 4.42
C ARG A 21 2.83 15.95 4.28
N PHE A 22 2.42 15.29 5.35
CA PHE A 22 1.24 14.42 5.37
C PHE A 22 -0.05 15.21 5.66
N ASP A 23 -0.01 16.17 6.59
CA ASP A 23 -1.18 16.94 7.04
C ASP A 23 -1.98 17.59 5.89
N PRO A 24 -1.37 18.13 4.81
CA PRO A 24 -2.13 18.61 3.65
C PRO A 24 -3.01 17.56 2.97
N PHE A 25 -2.65 16.28 3.05
CA PHE A 25 -3.45 15.17 2.53
C PHE A 25 -4.54 14.71 3.49
N ASP A 26 -4.31 14.83 4.80
CA ASP A 26 -5.34 14.59 5.82
C ASP A 26 -6.44 15.66 5.71
N GLU A 27 -6.05 16.93 5.58
CA GLU A 27 -6.96 18.06 5.30
C GLU A 27 -7.71 17.85 3.98
N LEU A 28 -7.01 17.50 2.90
CA LEU A 28 -7.62 17.17 1.61
C LEU A 28 -8.65 16.05 1.73
N SER A 29 -8.35 15.02 2.54
CA SER A 29 -9.27 13.92 2.78
C SER A 29 -10.57 14.40 3.42
N MET A 30 -10.48 15.27 4.43
CA MET A 30 -11.65 15.86 5.08
C MET A 30 -12.44 16.74 4.12
N ASP A 31 -11.77 17.65 3.41
CA ASP A 31 -12.37 18.61 2.48
C ASP A 31 -13.10 17.94 1.31
N GLN A 32 -12.64 16.76 0.89
CA GLN A 32 -13.15 16.08 -0.29
C GLN A 32 -13.91 14.79 0.05
N ASP A 33 -14.11 14.47 1.33
CA ASP A 33 -14.63 13.17 1.77
C ASP A 33 -13.89 12.01 1.09
N LEU A 34 -12.56 12.10 1.02
CA LEU A 34 -11.71 11.17 0.25
C LEU A 34 -11.08 10.13 1.19
N PRO A 35 -11.54 8.87 1.17
CA PRO A 35 -10.89 7.82 1.96
C PRO A 35 -9.49 7.51 1.40
N LEU A 36 -8.50 7.46 2.29
CA LEU A 36 -7.12 7.13 1.93
C LEU A 36 -6.80 5.67 2.28
N LEU A 37 -5.76 5.12 1.63
CA LEU A 37 -5.12 3.87 2.02
C LEU A 37 -3.77 4.20 2.67
N VAL A 38 -3.56 3.78 3.90
CA VAL A 38 -2.32 4.06 4.65
C VAL A 38 -1.66 2.76 5.11
N GLY A 39 -0.37 2.62 4.84
CA GLY A 39 0.48 1.52 5.27
C GLY A 39 1.20 1.86 6.55
N ILE A 40 0.72 1.33 7.68
CA ILE A 40 1.32 1.58 8.99
C ILE A 40 2.39 0.54 9.28
N VAL A 41 3.59 0.98 9.66
CA VAL A 41 4.63 0.11 10.21
C VAL A 41 4.38 -0.04 11.72
N PRO A 42 3.90 -1.19 12.23
CA PRO A 42 3.38 -1.27 13.60
C PRO A 42 4.42 -1.03 14.70
N ASN A 43 5.68 -1.42 14.46
CA ASN A 43 6.79 -1.21 15.39
C ASN A 43 8.04 -0.81 14.60
N CYS A 44 8.02 0.37 13.98
CA CYS A 44 9.10 0.82 13.11
C CYS A 44 10.45 0.85 13.85
N LEU A 45 11.45 0.16 13.29
CA LEU A 45 12.84 0.22 13.74
C LEU A 45 13.77 0.77 12.65
N ASP A 46 13.21 1.26 11.55
CA ASP A 46 13.94 1.89 10.46
C ASP A 46 14.16 3.37 10.76
N GLN A 47 15.42 3.73 11.03
CA GLN A 47 15.81 5.11 11.34
C GLN A 47 15.65 6.05 10.15
N THR A 48 15.54 5.54 8.91
CA THR A 48 15.28 6.37 7.73
C THR A 48 13.85 6.91 7.68
N LEU A 49 12.94 6.34 8.49
CA LEU A 49 11.56 6.79 8.62
C LEU A 49 11.33 7.74 9.81
N VAL A 50 12.39 8.12 10.52
CA VAL A 50 12.36 9.12 11.60
C VAL A 50 12.74 10.48 11.01
N VAL A 51 11.74 11.29 10.68
CA VAL A 51 11.92 12.58 9.98
C VAL A 51 11.54 13.77 10.84
N GLU A 52 10.46 13.66 11.60
CA GLU A 52 9.95 14.70 12.49
C GLU A 52 9.74 14.14 13.91
N PRO A 53 9.53 14.98 14.92
CA PRO A 53 9.18 14.52 16.26
C PRO A 53 7.95 13.60 16.24
N ALA A 54 7.98 12.57 17.09
CA ALA A 54 6.86 11.65 17.23
C ALA A 54 5.57 12.41 17.58
N ARG A 55 4.48 12.11 16.87
CA ARG A 55 3.15 12.61 17.23
C ARG A 55 2.59 11.75 18.36
N ASP A 56 2.55 12.30 19.58
CA ASP A 56 2.05 11.59 20.78
C ASP A 56 0.66 10.98 20.57
N ALA A 57 -0.21 11.68 19.85
CA ALA A 57 -1.57 11.25 19.52
C ALA A 57 -1.65 10.38 18.23
N PHE A 58 -0.56 9.71 17.83
CA PHE A 58 -0.51 8.93 16.58
C PHE A 58 -1.67 7.94 16.48
N TRP A 59 -1.84 7.08 17.48
CA TRP A 59 -2.87 6.05 17.43
C TRP A 59 -4.30 6.60 17.51
N ASP A 60 -4.50 7.73 18.20
CA ASP A 60 -5.79 8.45 18.17
C ASP A 60 -6.09 9.00 16.77
N THR A 61 -5.06 9.52 16.09
CA THR A 61 -5.16 9.99 14.71
C THR A 61 -5.53 8.84 13.77
N VAL A 62 -4.86 7.68 13.92
CA VAL A 62 -5.15 6.47 13.12
C VAL A 62 -6.58 5.96 13.36
N ARG A 63 -7.04 5.92 14.62
CA ARG A 63 -8.43 5.57 14.93
C ARG A 63 -9.41 6.53 14.26
N GLY A 64 -9.11 7.83 14.28
CA GLY A 64 -9.88 8.83 13.54
C GLY A 64 -9.87 8.62 12.02
N TRP A 65 -8.82 8.04 11.44
CA TRP A 65 -8.82 7.63 10.03
C TRP A 65 -9.78 6.46 9.78
N VAL A 66 -9.78 5.45 10.67
CA VAL A 66 -10.69 4.31 10.60
C VAL A 66 -12.15 4.78 10.66
N ASP A 67 -12.49 5.68 11.58
CA ASP A 67 -13.85 6.23 11.72
C ASP A 67 -14.30 7.01 10.47
N ARG A 68 -13.35 7.59 9.73
CA ARG A 68 -13.57 8.26 8.44
C ARG A 68 -13.60 7.32 7.24
N GLY A 69 -13.55 6.00 7.46
CA GLY A 69 -13.60 5.01 6.38
C GLY A 69 -12.29 4.84 5.61
N TRP A 70 -11.16 5.30 6.15
CA TRP A 70 -9.86 5.00 5.57
C TRP A 70 -9.52 3.53 5.74
N SER A 71 -8.68 3.04 4.84
CA SER A 71 -8.16 1.68 4.92
C SER A 71 -6.76 1.67 5.53
N ILE A 72 -6.60 0.85 6.57
CA ILE A 72 -5.35 0.66 7.29
C ILE A 72 -4.73 -0.65 6.82
N ALA A 73 -3.58 -0.57 6.16
CA ALA A 73 -2.80 -1.73 5.79
C ALA A 73 -1.64 -1.92 6.77
N GLN A 74 -1.38 -3.17 7.15
CA GLN A 74 -0.15 -3.50 7.85
C GLN A 74 1.02 -3.44 6.86
N HIS A 75 1.96 -2.52 7.09
CA HIS A 75 3.16 -2.36 6.29
C HIS A 75 4.36 -3.07 6.94
N GLY A 76 4.42 -4.40 6.79
CA GLY A 76 5.45 -5.22 7.43
C GLY A 76 5.26 -5.35 8.95
N TYR A 77 6.36 -5.28 9.69
CA TYR A 77 6.37 -5.19 11.15
C TYR A 77 7.33 -4.10 11.64
N THR A 78 8.60 -4.18 11.26
CA THR A 78 9.65 -3.24 11.70
C THR A 78 10.26 -2.40 10.59
N HIS A 79 9.92 -2.67 9.33
CA HIS A 79 10.50 -2.04 8.14
C HIS A 79 12.03 -2.27 7.99
N GLN A 80 12.61 -3.22 8.72
CA GLN A 80 14.02 -3.58 8.57
C GLN A 80 14.20 -4.61 7.46
N TYR A 81 14.91 -4.22 6.40
CA TYR A 81 15.26 -5.14 5.31
C TYR A 81 16.40 -6.06 5.75
N VAL A 82 16.07 -7.33 5.99
CA VAL A 82 16.98 -8.35 6.53
C VAL A 82 17.41 -9.38 5.48
N THR A 83 16.80 -9.37 4.30
CA THR A 83 17.20 -10.22 3.18
C THR A 83 17.33 -9.42 1.89
N GLU A 84 18.07 -9.98 0.93
CA GLU A 84 18.14 -9.45 -0.43
C GLU A 84 17.16 -10.13 -1.41
N HIS A 85 16.12 -10.79 -0.88
CA HIS A 85 15.23 -11.59 -1.70
C HIS A 85 14.30 -10.70 -2.55
N PRO A 86 14.24 -10.89 -3.87
CA PRO A 86 13.50 -10.01 -4.78
C PRO A 86 11.96 -10.21 -4.73
N GLY A 87 11.51 -11.21 -3.98
CA GLY A 87 10.10 -11.61 -3.90
C GLY A 87 9.54 -12.13 -5.24
N LEU A 88 8.24 -12.39 -5.26
CA LEU A 88 7.53 -12.88 -6.45
C LEU A 88 7.41 -11.83 -7.56
N LEU A 89 7.30 -10.55 -7.17
CA LEU A 89 7.18 -9.46 -8.14
C LEU A 89 8.52 -9.14 -8.82
N ARG A 90 9.65 -9.41 -8.15
CA ARG A 90 11.02 -9.15 -8.66
C ARG A 90 11.25 -7.68 -9.04
N LEU A 91 10.73 -6.77 -8.22
CA LEU A 91 10.75 -5.32 -8.44
C LEU A 91 11.94 -4.62 -7.76
N GLY A 92 12.59 -5.29 -6.83
CA GLY A 92 13.77 -4.84 -6.11
C GLY A 92 14.54 -6.03 -5.56
N SER A 93 15.48 -5.77 -4.66
CA SER A 93 16.37 -6.78 -4.06
C SER A 93 16.47 -6.63 -2.54
N LYS A 94 15.46 -6.04 -1.89
CA LYS A 94 15.41 -5.87 -0.43
C LYS A 94 14.09 -6.42 0.08
N SER A 95 14.12 -7.08 1.23
CA SER A 95 12.88 -7.55 1.88
C SER A 95 13.02 -7.59 3.39
N GLU A 96 11.92 -7.27 4.07
CA GLU A 96 11.74 -7.56 5.49
C GLU A 96 11.33 -9.02 5.73
N LEU A 97 10.64 -9.64 4.75
CA LEU A 97 9.97 -10.93 4.92
C LEU A 97 10.47 -11.99 3.95
N ALA A 98 10.45 -11.71 2.65
CA ALA A 98 10.74 -12.69 1.63
C ALA A 98 12.16 -13.27 1.82
N GLY A 99 12.32 -14.57 1.63
CA GLY A 99 13.59 -15.28 1.85
C GLY A 99 13.87 -15.69 3.30
N LEU A 100 13.07 -15.25 4.28
CA LEU A 100 13.05 -15.84 5.62
C LEU A 100 12.22 -17.13 5.65
N SER A 101 12.38 -17.93 6.71
CA SER A 101 11.52 -19.10 6.93
C SER A 101 10.05 -18.70 7.13
N TYR A 102 9.13 -19.63 6.89
CA TYR A 102 7.70 -19.39 7.13
C TYR A 102 7.43 -18.98 8.58
N GLU A 103 8.09 -19.63 9.53
CA GLU A 103 7.93 -19.40 10.97
C GLU A 103 8.35 -17.98 11.36
N GLU A 104 9.47 -17.49 10.81
CA GLU A 104 9.94 -16.11 11.04
C GLU A 104 8.99 -15.07 10.43
N GLN A 105 8.54 -15.30 9.19
CA GLN A 105 7.59 -14.40 8.53
C GLN A 105 6.25 -14.36 9.27
N PHE A 106 5.73 -15.52 9.67
CA PHE A 106 4.51 -15.62 10.46
C PHE A 106 4.63 -14.89 11.80
N ALA A 107 5.72 -15.09 12.53
CA ALA A 107 5.94 -14.43 13.81
C ALA A 107 5.98 -12.89 13.67
N LYS A 108 6.68 -12.37 12.66
CA LYS A 108 6.72 -10.93 12.36
C LYS A 108 5.34 -10.38 12.01
N LEU A 109 4.63 -11.04 11.09
CA LEU A 109 3.29 -10.61 10.67
C LEU A 109 2.29 -10.65 11.83
N GLN A 110 2.32 -11.69 12.66
CA GLN A 110 1.48 -11.82 13.86
C GLN A 110 1.80 -10.74 14.89
N ALA A 111 3.08 -10.41 15.11
CA ALA A 111 3.46 -9.33 16.02
C ALA A 111 2.88 -7.98 15.57
N GLY A 112 3.01 -7.64 14.29
CA GLY A 112 2.39 -6.45 13.71
C GLY A 112 0.87 -6.45 13.83
N LYS A 113 0.22 -7.57 13.51
CA LYS A 113 -1.24 -7.75 13.64
C LYS A 113 -1.70 -7.51 15.07
N THR A 114 -0.97 -8.05 16.04
CA THR A 114 -1.29 -7.94 17.46
C THR A 114 -1.28 -6.48 17.91
N ILE A 115 -0.28 -5.69 17.50
CA ILE A 115 -0.20 -4.25 17.83
C ILE A 115 -1.40 -3.51 17.23
N LEU A 116 -1.68 -3.71 15.94
CA LEU A 116 -2.80 -3.04 15.28
C LEU A 116 -4.16 -3.42 15.90
N GLN A 117 -4.31 -4.68 16.35
CA GLN A 117 -5.51 -5.15 17.05
C GLN A 117 -5.64 -4.49 18.43
N GLN A 118 -4.56 -4.42 19.19
CA GLN A 118 -4.53 -3.74 20.50
C GLN A 118 -4.88 -2.26 20.38
N GLN A 119 -4.49 -1.62 19.28
CA GLN A 119 -4.81 -0.22 18.99
C GLN A 119 -6.23 -0.02 18.41
N GLY A 120 -6.95 -1.10 18.12
CA GLY A 120 -8.31 -1.05 17.57
C GLY A 120 -8.38 -0.67 16.09
N VAL A 121 -7.28 -0.76 15.35
CA VAL A 121 -7.17 -0.25 13.96
C VAL A 121 -6.85 -1.34 12.94
N TRP A 122 -6.75 -2.61 13.37
CA TRP A 122 -6.44 -3.71 12.47
C TRP A 122 -7.55 -3.92 11.42
N GLN A 123 -7.12 -4.00 10.16
CA GLN A 123 -7.94 -4.44 9.04
C GLN A 123 -7.19 -5.56 8.30
N PRO A 124 -7.87 -6.46 7.55
CA PRO A 124 -7.26 -7.61 6.90
C PRO A 124 -6.56 -7.23 5.57
N VAL A 125 -5.79 -6.13 5.58
CA VAL A 125 -5.09 -5.56 4.42
C VAL A 125 -3.60 -5.56 4.71
N PHE A 126 -2.82 -6.13 3.80
CA PHE A 126 -1.36 -6.14 3.89
C PHE A 126 -0.73 -5.34 2.76
N MET A 127 0.30 -4.56 3.10
CA MET A 127 1.10 -3.77 2.20
C MET A 127 2.56 -4.18 2.34
N ALA A 128 3.16 -4.75 1.29
CA ALA A 128 4.50 -5.33 1.40
C ALA A 128 5.59 -4.24 1.40
N PRO A 129 6.46 -4.15 2.43
CA PRO A 129 7.65 -3.31 2.38
C PRO A 129 8.49 -3.61 1.15
N SER A 130 8.93 -2.56 0.46
CA SER A 130 9.65 -2.66 -0.82
C SER A 130 8.91 -3.45 -1.92
N HIS A 131 7.59 -3.62 -1.81
CA HIS A 131 6.77 -4.50 -2.65
C HIS A 131 7.27 -5.96 -2.70
N SER A 132 7.99 -6.41 -1.67
CA SER A 132 8.65 -7.72 -1.66
C SER A 132 7.95 -8.69 -0.71
N PHE A 133 7.45 -9.78 -1.27
CA PHE A 133 6.81 -10.90 -0.58
C PHE A 133 7.03 -12.19 -1.39
N ASP A 134 7.00 -13.34 -0.72
CA ASP A 134 7.09 -14.66 -1.35
C ASP A 134 5.90 -15.58 -1.01
N GLU A 135 5.97 -16.85 -1.42
CA GLU A 135 4.90 -17.82 -1.17
C GLU A 135 4.72 -18.10 0.32
N ALA A 136 5.80 -18.06 1.11
CA ALA A 136 5.71 -18.20 2.56
C ALA A 136 5.03 -16.97 3.17
N THR A 137 5.28 -15.76 2.64
CA THR A 137 4.54 -14.55 3.03
C THR A 137 3.05 -14.71 2.75
N LEU A 138 2.67 -15.11 1.54
CA LEU A 138 1.27 -15.27 1.15
C LEU A 138 0.55 -16.30 2.02
N ARG A 139 1.23 -17.42 2.33
CA ARG A 139 0.71 -18.44 3.25
C ARG A 139 0.51 -17.88 4.66
N ALA A 140 1.54 -17.24 5.23
CA ALA A 140 1.47 -16.68 6.57
C ALA A 140 0.36 -15.62 6.70
N LEU A 141 0.19 -14.78 5.67
CA LEU A 141 -0.90 -13.81 5.61
C LEU A 141 -2.28 -14.50 5.64
N ALA A 142 -2.46 -15.57 4.87
CA ALA A 142 -3.71 -16.32 4.86
C ALA A 142 -3.99 -16.99 6.21
N ASP A 143 -2.97 -17.61 6.82
CA ASP A 143 -3.06 -18.25 8.15
C ASP A 143 -3.30 -17.21 9.27
N LEU A 144 -3.05 -15.93 9.01
CA LEU A 144 -3.30 -14.78 9.87
C LEU A 144 -4.54 -13.97 9.46
N ASP A 145 -5.47 -14.54 8.70
CA ASP A 145 -6.75 -13.94 8.30
C ASP A 145 -6.65 -12.64 7.47
N PHE A 146 -5.49 -12.36 6.86
CA PHE A 146 -5.41 -11.29 5.87
C PHE A 146 -6.19 -11.69 4.61
N LYS A 147 -6.93 -10.74 4.06
CA LYS A 147 -7.80 -10.94 2.89
C LYS A 147 -7.28 -10.22 1.66
N TYR A 148 -6.55 -9.13 1.86
CA TYR A 148 -6.13 -8.23 0.79
C TYR A 148 -4.63 -8.00 0.80
N LEU A 149 -4.09 -7.86 -0.40
CA LEU A 149 -2.71 -7.45 -0.66
C LEU A 149 -2.76 -6.19 -1.53
N THR A 150 -2.06 -5.12 -1.15
CA THR A 150 -2.09 -3.84 -1.90
C THR A 150 -1.11 -3.79 -3.06
N ASP A 151 -0.44 -4.91 -3.34
CA ASP A 151 0.68 -5.02 -4.26
C ASP A 151 0.43 -6.07 -5.33
N GLY A 152 1.00 -5.86 -6.51
CA GLY A 152 0.88 -6.76 -7.63
C GLY A 152 0.98 -6.06 -8.98
N CYS A 153 1.08 -6.85 -10.05
CA CYS A 153 1.06 -6.35 -11.41
C CYS A 153 -0.36 -6.48 -12.00
N GLY A 154 -0.80 -5.47 -12.75
CA GLY A 154 -2.11 -5.45 -13.40
C GLY A 154 -2.83 -4.12 -13.21
N VAL A 155 -4.09 -4.06 -13.64
CA VAL A 155 -4.94 -2.85 -13.53
C VAL A 155 -6.34 -3.17 -13.00
N TYR A 156 -6.55 -4.38 -12.50
CA TYR A 156 -7.78 -4.81 -11.83
C TYR A 156 -7.42 -5.73 -10.67
N PRO A 157 -8.23 -5.76 -9.61
CA PRO A 157 -8.08 -6.76 -8.55
C PRO A 157 -8.12 -8.18 -9.09
N TYR A 158 -7.33 -9.08 -8.50
CA TYR A 158 -7.30 -10.49 -8.86
C TYR A 158 -7.00 -11.36 -7.65
N LYS A 159 -7.35 -12.66 -7.74
CA LYS A 159 -7.00 -13.63 -6.70
C LYS A 159 -5.52 -14.00 -6.77
N PHE A 160 -4.85 -13.89 -5.64
CA PHE A 160 -3.47 -14.32 -5.47
C PHE A 160 -3.40 -15.29 -4.28
N GLY A 161 -3.51 -16.58 -4.58
CA GLY A 161 -3.76 -17.59 -3.55
C GLY A 161 -5.10 -17.36 -2.86
N ALA A 162 -5.10 -17.35 -1.53
CA ALA A 162 -6.27 -17.06 -0.71
C ALA A 162 -6.65 -15.55 -0.70
N LEU A 163 -5.69 -14.67 -1.02
CA LEU A 163 -5.86 -13.22 -0.94
C LEU A 163 -6.44 -12.64 -2.24
N THR A 164 -6.93 -11.40 -2.13
CA THR A 164 -7.25 -10.55 -3.28
C THR A 164 -6.20 -9.46 -3.38
N ALA A 165 -5.41 -9.47 -4.46
CA ALA A 165 -4.43 -8.45 -4.74
C ALA A 165 -5.09 -7.28 -5.48
N VAL A 166 -4.91 -6.05 -4.97
CA VAL A 166 -5.20 -4.81 -5.70
C VAL A 166 -3.87 -4.30 -6.25
N PRO A 167 -3.66 -4.28 -7.58
CA PRO A 167 -2.33 -4.05 -8.14
C PRO A 167 -1.81 -2.63 -7.92
N GLN A 168 -0.49 -2.52 -7.70
CA GLN A 168 0.26 -1.26 -7.72
C GLN A 168 1.18 -1.28 -8.94
N LEU A 169 0.74 -0.68 -10.04
CA LEU A 169 1.52 -0.66 -11.29
C LEU A 169 2.40 0.58 -11.42
N PHE A 170 1.81 1.76 -11.20
CA PHE A 170 2.48 3.05 -11.27
C PHE A 170 2.44 3.71 -9.89
N ALA A 171 3.47 4.47 -9.54
CA ALA A 171 3.43 5.32 -8.34
C ALA A 171 2.73 6.67 -8.62
N THR A 172 2.61 7.05 -9.89
CA THR A 172 2.04 8.31 -10.34
C THR A 172 0.62 8.12 -10.90
N PRO A 173 -0.13 9.20 -11.20
CA PRO A 173 -1.46 9.12 -11.79
C PRO A 173 -1.52 8.58 -13.24
N LEU A 174 -0.44 7.96 -13.74
CA LEU A 174 -0.40 7.36 -15.07
C LEU A 174 -1.39 6.20 -15.16
N HIS A 175 -2.07 6.06 -16.30
CA HIS A 175 -3.05 5.00 -16.53
C HIS A 175 -3.24 4.69 -18.02
N PHE A 176 -3.85 3.54 -18.31
CA PHE A 176 -4.27 3.13 -19.66
C PHE A 176 -5.70 3.57 -20.01
N GLY A 177 -6.36 4.31 -19.12
CA GLY A 177 -7.71 4.86 -19.36
C GLY A 177 -8.85 3.98 -18.85
N PHE A 178 -8.54 2.86 -18.19
CA PHE A 178 -9.50 1.95 -17.56
C PHE A 178 -8.82 1.22 -16.40
N GLY A 179 -9.60 0.66 -15.47
CA GLY A 179 -9.05 -0.11 -14.36
C GLY A 179 -8.88 0.69 -13.07
N VAL A 180 -8.12 0.13 -12.14
CA VAL A 180 -7.84 0.64 -10.80
C VAL A 180 -6.34 0.89 -10.68
N TYR A 181 -5.98 2.07 -10.17
CA TYR A 181 -4.59 2.49 -10.01
C TYR A 181 -4.36 3.09 -8.61
N SER A 182 -3.31 2.65 -7.93
CA SER A 182 -2.85 3.27 -6.69
C SER A 182 -1.81 4.34 -7.00
N ILE A 183 -2.07 5.59 -6.61
CA ILE A 183 -1.03 6.63 -6.55
C ILE A 183 -0.29 6.40 -5.23
N CYS A 184 0.96 5.97 -5.31
CA CYS A 184 1.75 5.50 -4.17
C CYS A 184 2.73 6.60 -3.75
N LEU A 185 2.58 7.10 -2.54
CA LEU A 185 3.31 8.24 -2.01
C LEU A 185 4.09 7.84 -0.76
N HIS A 186 5.28 8.43 -0.62
CA HIS A 186 6.15 8.25 0.55
C HIS A 186 6.39 9.63 1.13
N VAL A 187 5.65 10.00 2.17
CA VAL A 187 5.60 11.39 2.68
C VAL A 187 6.96 11.93 3.09
N ASN A 188 7.83 11.06 3.58
CA ASN A 188 9.20 11.39 3.98
C ASN A 188 10.07 11.94 2.83
N THR A 189 9.66 11.72 1.58
CA THR A 189 10.41 12.15 0.38
C THR A 189 9.69 13.20 -0.48
N LEU A 190 8.45 13.55 -0.16
CA LEU A 190 7.68 14.49 -0.97
C LEU A 190 8.25 15.92 -0.87
N SER A 191 8.38 16.58 -2.02
CA SER A 191 8.57 18.03 -2.08
C SER A 191 7.24 18.78 -2.03
N GLU A 192 7.25 20.05 -1.60
CA GLU A 192 6.05 20.91 -1.58
C GLU A 192 5.38 20.99 -2.96
N ALA A 193 6.18 21.13 -4.03
CA ALA A 193 5.67 21.16 -5.40
C ALA A 193 4.98 19.85 -5.81
N GLU A 194 5.44 18.70 -5.30
CA GLU A 194 4.77 17.42 -5.53
C GLU A 194 3.47 17.32 -4.75
N ILE A 195 3.44 17.79 -3.50
CA ILE A 195 2.23 17.86 -2.68
C ILE A 195 1.16 18.69 -3.41
N ASP A 196 1.48 19.93 -3.81
CA ASP A 196 0.58 20.82 -4.52
C ASP A 196 0.04 20.19 -5.82
N ARG A 197 0.93 19.54 -6.58
CA ARG A 197 0.55 18.85 -7.82
C ARG A 197 -0.44 17.72 -7.56
N ILE A 198 -0.21 16.91 -6.53
CA ILE A 198 -1.07 15.77 -6.19
C ILE A 198 -2.41 16.27 -5.64
N VAL A 199 -2.39 17.22 -4.70
CA VAL A 199 -3.59 17.88 -4.14
C VAL A 199 -4.45 18.46 -5.27
N GLY A 200 -3.85 19.22 -6.18
CA GLY A 200 -4.53 19.78 -7.35
C GLY A 200 -5.09 18.72 -8.28
N PHE A 201 -4.34 17.63 -8.52
CA PHE A 201 -4.80 16.51 -9.33
C PHE A 201 -6.03 15.83 -8.70
N VAL A 202 -6.00 15.57 -7.39
CA VAL A 202 -7.10 14.97 -6.64
C VAL A 202 -8.34 15.85 -6.71
N LYS A 203 -8.22 17.15 -6.38
CA LYS A 203 -9.35 18.10 -6.43
C LYS A 203 -9.99 18.14 -7.82
N LYS A 204 -9.18 18.16 -8.89
CA LYS A 204 -9.67 18.15 -10.28
C LYS A 204 -10.34 16.83 -10.70
N ASN A 205 -9.99 15.71 -10.07
CA ASN A 205 -10.42 14.37 -10.49
C ASN A 205 -11.19 13.62 -9.39
N ARG A 206 -11.74 14.32 -8.38
CA ARG A 206 -12.26 13.70 -7.16
C ARG A 206 -13.25 12.55 -7.41
N SER A 207 -14.13 12.68 -8.41
CA SER A 207 -15.11 11.65 -8.78
C SER A 207 -14.51 10.32 -9.27
N ARG A 208 -13.21 10.28 -9.58
CA ARG A 208 -12.48 9.09 -9.99
C ARG A 208 -11.76 8.40 -8.82
N PHE A 209 -11.66 9.05 -7.67
CA PHE A 209 -11.06 8.46 -6.48
C PHE A 209 -12.10 7.65 -5.70
N ILE A 210 -11.68 6.47 -5.26
CA ILE A 210 -12.50 5.49 -4.54
C ILE A 210 -11.73 4.98 -3.32
N SER A 211 -12.46 4.39 -2.37
CA SER A 211 -11.85 3.69 -1.25
C SER A 211 -11.11 2.43 -1.71
N PHE A 212 -10.23 1.91 -0.86
CA PHE A 212 -9.57 0.64 -1.14
C PHE A 212 -10.56 -0.54 -1.15
N GLU A 213 -11.57 -0.53 -0.29
CA GLU A 213 -12.62 -1.56 -0.28
C GLU A 213 -13.41 -1.58 -1.60
N GLU A 214 -13.84 -0.40 -2.07
CA GLU A 214 -14.47 -0.26 -3.38
C GLU A 214 -13.55 -0.77 -4.48
N ALA A 215 -12.27 -0.42 -4.40
CA ALA A 215 -11.27 -0.84 -5.38
C ALA A 215 -11.12 -2.35 -5.42
N ALA A 216 -11.02 -3.02 -4.27
CA ALA A 216 -10.91 -4.47 -4.16
C ALA A 216 -12.15 -5.21 -4.71
N SER A 217 -13.31 -4.56 -4.72
CA SER A 217 -14.56 -5.10 -5.28
C SER A 217 -14.71 -4.91 -6.80
N VAL A 218 -13.86 -4.09 -7.44
CA VAL A 218 -13.97 -3.82 -8.88
C VAL A 218 -13.76 -5.09 -9.68
N ARG A 219 -14.75 -5.43 -10.50
CA ARG A 219 -14.70 -6.56 -11.42
C ARG A 219 -14.31 -6.10 -12.82
N THR A 220 -13.58 -6.97 -13.52
CA THR A 220 -13.32 -6.75 -14.94
C THR A 220 -14.61 -6.86 -15.74
N PRO A 221 -14.84 -5.98 -16.73
CA PRO A 221 -15.99 -6.08 -17.61
C PRO A 221 -15.95 -7.35 -18.49
N VAL A 222 -14.75 -7.92 -18.70
CA VAL A 222 -14.54 -9.13 -19.52
C VAL A 222 -13.75 -10.15 -18.70
N PRO A 223 -14.22 -11.41 -18.57
CA PRO A 223 -13.49 -12.47 -17.88
C PRO A 223 -12.07 -12.66 -18.42
N GLY A 224 -11.10 -12.92 -17.55
CA GLY A 224 -9.71 -13.17 -17.92
C GLY A 224 -8.84 -11.92 -18.17
N VAL A 225 -9.43 -10.73 -18.35
CA VAL A 225 -8.66 -9.49 -18.56
C VAL A 225 -7.73 -9.16 -17.40
N ALA A 226 -8.15 -9.39 -16.16
CA ALA A 226 -7.29 -9.16 -14.99
C ALA A 226 -6.01 -10.02 -15.06
N MET A 227 -6.16 -11.30 -15.42
CA MET A 227 -5.03 -12.22 -15.54
C MET A 227 -4.14 -11.89 -16.74
N ALA A 228 -4.73 -11.53 -17.88
CA ALA A 228 -3.98 -11.09 -19.05
C ALA A 228 -3.17 -9.82 -18.76
N MET A 229 -3.80 -8.81 -18.14
CA MET A 229 -3.13 -7.56 -17.76
C MET A 229 -2.03 -7.78 -16.73
N ARG A 230 -2.23 -8.69 -15.76
CA ARG A 230 -1.18 -9.10 -14.83
C ARG A 230 0.04 -9.64 -15.57
N PHE A 231 -0.17 -10.55 -16.53
CA PHE A 231 0.94 -11.12 -17.31
C PHE A 231 1.66 -10.05 -18.14
N LEU A 232 0.89 -9.27 -18.91
CA LEU A 232 1.41 -8.23 -19.82
C LEU A 232 2.20 -7.13 -19.10
N THR A 233 1.82 -6.79 -17.86
CA THR A 233 2.47 -5.72 -17.10
C THR A 233 3.66 -6.19 -16.27
N SER A 234 3.75 -7.48 -15.96
CA SER A 234 4.80 -8.02 -15.08
C SER A 234 6.21 -7.91 -15.67
N THR A 235 6.41 -8.25 -16.95
CA THR A 235 7.74 -8.23 -17.60
C THR A 235 8.26 -6.81 -17.83
N PRO A 236 7.47 -5.87 -18.39
CA PRO A 236 7.93 -4.49 -18.58
C PRO A 236 8.20 -3.76 -17.26
N LEU A 237 7.38 -3.99 -16.23
CA LEU A 237 7.57 -3.36 -14.92
C LEU A 237 8.89 -3.79 -14.27
N ARG A 238 9.24 -5.08 -14.35
CA ARG A 238 10.53 -5.61 -13.90
C ARG A 238 11.70 -4.99 -14.65
N ALA A 239 11.58 -4.79 -15.97
CA ALA A 239 12.63 -4.18 -16.78
C ALA A 239 12.82 -2.69 -16.43
N MET A 240 11.73 -1.92 -16.28
CA MET A 240 11.79 -0.49 -15.95
C MET A 240 12.40 -0.22 -14.58
N ARG A 241 12.08 -1.03 -13.56
CA ARG A 241 12.64 -0.82 -12.21
C ARG A 241 14.12 -1.21 -12.11
N ARG A 242 14.57 -2.22 -12.88
CA ARG A 242 16.01 -2.56 -12.99
C ARG A 242 16.88 -1.45 -13.61
N LEU A 243 16.29 -0.56 -14.41
CA LEU A 243 17.00 0.58 -15.00
C LEU A 243 17.08 1.80 -14.07
N ARG A 244 16.38 1.76 -12.92
CA ARG A 244 16.29 2.87 -11.95
C ARG A 244 17.03 2.59 -10.63
N GLY A 245 17.43 1.35 -10.37
CA GLY A 245 18.31 0.96 -9.25
C GLY A 245 19.73 0.78 -9.75
#